data_AF-A0A1W2AWW6-F1
#
_entry.id   AF-A0A1W2AWW6-F1
#
_cell.length_a   1.000
_cell.length_b   1.000
_cell.length_c   1.000
_cell.angle_alpha   90.00
_cell.angle_beta   90.00
_cell.angle_gamma   90.00
#
_symmetry.space_group_name_H-M   'P 1'
#
loop_
_entity.id
_entity.type
_entity.pdbx_description
1 polymer ?
#
loop_
_entity_poly.entity_id
_entity_poly.type
_entity_poly.pdbx_seq_one_letter_code
_entity_poly.pdbx_strand_id
1 'polypeptide(L)'
;MLKKIILVLAVLMTGIGIFMWIYGDSCIFTLNNDYMLIDLFDPDSFKPGTYGSVSLDPDSIWPISGDLSVAWVYNEDDEDNYNLEIPLEGFDFSSSYSAVAGLSYEDKDGNTRVMVEVVECPEEQRQEVLHGIYDLNEMSYESALSYEDADPSFIEYMEWTVSDEGKQEIDDTTSHYKCIVVSKGNYQLIKVIGIALTIVGALTLTIALLTFKFRPGKILIRVLALVLVIVGVFLIMQRKNISTMASLKEYTDGVYTLRYTADYKLDEILSADISSEKQLFSWVEDNLYGGLPISSGLDSFGCAGLSTTTPEGKHLMGRNYDFYETDCVMIYTDPEDGYASIGMVDTQFINVGGDISMTSPLGRLTTLAYPYMTVDGMNEAGVGVALLMLDHNEIHQNGGKPDIVMTVAVRAILDTCGSADEAIALLESYDMHSMIDSAFHIYITDRTGASVVVEWLDGEMVLTNTPAVTNFVMGDPENTDYLQGGECRRYDALMTDWNGCSGIASAEETMSFMADAADDENANPGVLGTEWSCVYNLDDFEVTVCFDIAYNEPYSVTPETFGIKR
;
A
#
# COMPACT_ATOMS: atom_id res chain seq x y z
N MET A 1 -26.32 -42.26 27.57
CA MET A 1 -26.84 -41.72 26.30
C MET A 1 -26.22 -40.35 26.00
N LEU A 2 -26.36 -39.36 26.90
CA LEU A 2 -25.80 -38.00 26.75
C LEU A 2 -24.30 -37.93 26.37
N LYS A 3 -23.43 -38.70 27.03
CA LYS A 3 -21.98 -38.73 26.71
C LYS A 3 -21.66 -39.21 25.28
N LYS A 4 -22.45 -40.14 24.74
CA LYS A 4 -22.29 -40.62 23.36
C LYS A 4 -22.75 -39.57 22.34
N ILE A 5 -23.80 -38.82 22.68
CA ILE A 5 -24.31 -37.70 21.87
C ILE A 5 -23.27 -36.57 21.82
N ILE A 6 -22.68 -36.19 22.96
CA ILE A 6 -21.61 -35.16 23.02
C ILE A 6 -20.38 -35.59 22.19
N LEU A 7 -20.01 -36.87 22.23
CA LEU A 7 -18.89 -37.39 21.42
C LEU A 7 -19.17 -37.25 19.92
N VAL A 8 -20.37 -37.64 19.47
CA VAL A 8 -20.78 -37.54 18.07
C VAL A 8 -20.82 -36.08 17.60
N LEU A 9 -21.35 -35.18 18.43
CA LEU A 9 -21.38 -33.74 18.13
C LEU A 9 -19.98 -33.14 18.06
N ALA A 10 -19.06 -33.53 18.95
CA ALA A 10 -17.68 -33.04 18.95
C ALA A 10 -16.89 -33.53 17.72
N VAL A 11 -17.07 -34.80 17.32
CA VAL A 11 -16.48 -35.32 16.07
C VAL A 11 -17.05 -34.58 14.85
N LEU A 12 -18.36 -34.37 14.78
CA LEU A 12 -19.00 -33.59 13.72
C LEU A 12 -18.48 -32.16 13.66
N MET A 13 -18.41 -31.48 14.80
CA MET A 13 -17.91 -30.09 14.89
C MET A 13 -16.43 -29.99 14.47
N THR A 14 -15.60 -30.94 14.90
CA THR A 14 -14.19 -31.00 14.48
C THR A 14 -14.07 -31.27 12.99
N GLY A 15 -14.87 -32.20 12.46
CA GLY A 15 -14.89 -32.52 11.04
C GLY A 15 -15.38 -31.36 10.17
N ILE A 16 -16.41 -30.64 10.61
CA ILE A 16 -16.91 -29.42 9.97
C ILE A 16 -15.85 -28.32 10.02
N GLY A 17 -15.20 -28.11 11.17
CA GLY A 17 -14.13 -27.14 11.30
C GLY A 17 -12.92 -27.43 10.39
N ILE A 18 -12.49 -28.69 10.34
CA ILE A 18 -11.40 -29.14 9.45
C ILE A 18 -11.82 -28.99 7.99
N PHE A 19 -13.07 -29.32 7.65
CA PHE A 19 -13.60 -29.10 6.31
C PHE A 19 -13.60 -27.61 5.94
N MET A 20 -14.09 -26.74 6.81
CA MET A 20 -14.09 -25.28 6.58
C MET A 20 -12.67 -24.70 6.51
N TRP A 21 -11.71 -25.27 7.24
CA TRP A 21 -10.32 -24.85 7.20
C TRP A 21 -9.60 -25.31 5.92
N ILE A 22 -9.74 -26.59 5.53
CA ILE A 22 -9.11 -27.17 4.34
C ILE A 22 -9.77 -26.67 3.05
N TYR A 23 -11.10 -26.60 3.03
CA TYR A 23 -11.88 -26.25 1.84
C TYR A 23 -12.31 -24.78 1.82
N GLY A 24 -11.89 -23.98 2.81
CA GLY A 24 -12.05 -22.52 2.76
C GLY A 24 -11.34 -21.91 1.54
N ASP A 25 -10.27 -22.56 1.06
CA ASP A 25 -9.58 -22.21 -0.19
C ASP A 25 -10.29 -22.74 -1.45
N SER A 26 -11.26 -23.64 -1.32
CA SER A 26 -11.89 -24.27 -2.47
C SER A 26 -12.85 -23.36 -3.25
N CYS A 27 -13.04 -22.09 -2.85
CA CYS A 27 -13.62 -21.10 -3.75
C CYS A 27 -12.65 -20.65 -4.86
N ILE A 28 -11.32 -20.75 -4.65
CA ILE A 28 -10.33 -20.65 -5.73
C ILE A 28 -10.47 -21.83 -6.72
N PHE A 29 -10.98 -22.98 -6.25
CA PHE A 29 -11.37 -24.10 -7.11
C PHE A 29 -12.69 -23.85 -7.87
N THR A 30 -13.53 -22.94 -7.37
CA THR A 30 -14.78 -22.50 -8.04
C THR A 30 -14.51 -21.44 -9.10
N LEU A 31 -13.59 -20.50 -8.86
CA LEU A 31 -13.09 -19.54 -9.87
C LEU A 31 -12.35 -20.22 -11.03
N ASN A 32 -11.78 -21.40 -10.81
CA ASN A 32 -11.15 -22.24 -11.82
C ASN A 32 -12.13 -23.16 -12.58
N ASN A 33 -13.44 -23.11 -12.30
CA ASN A 33 -14.43 -24.02 -12.88
C ASN A 33 -15.45 -23.25 -13.74
N ASP A 34 -15.47 -23.52 -15.03
CA ASP A 34 -16.35 -22.85 -16.01
C ASP A 34 -17.86 -23.10 -15.78
N TYR A 35 -18.23 -24.00 -14.86
CA TYR A 35 -19.63 -24.26 -14.49
C TYR A 35 -20.35 -23.08 -13.80
N MET A 36 -19.61 -22.12 -13.26
CA MET A 36 -20.16 -20.94 -12.58
C MET A 36 -19.93 -19.65 -13.38
N LEU A 37 -19.41 -19.75 -14.62
CA LEU A 37 -19.25 -18.59 -15.49
C LEU A 37 -20.64 -18.08 -15.90
N ILE A 38 -20.89 -16.81 -15.62
CA ILE A 38 -22.05 -16.10 -16.14
C ILE A 38 -21.69 -15.67 -17.55
N ASP A 39 -22.50 -16.14 -18.50
CA ASP A 39 -22.44 -15.67 -19.87
C ASP A 39 -23.26 -14.39 -19.93
N LEU A 40 -22.57 -13.27 -20.15
CA LEU A 40 -23.14 -11.92 -20.10
C LEU A 40 -24.10 -11.66 -21.27
N PHE A 41 -24.00 -12.46 -22.35
CA PHE A 41 -24.83 -12.34 -23.55
C PHE A 41 -25.98 -13.35 -23.58
N ASP A 42 -26.03 -14.31 -22.67
CA ASP A 42 -27.16 -15.24 -22.52
C ASP A 42 -28.18 -14.70 -21.49
N PRO A 43 -29.39 -14.27 -21.88
CA PRO A 43 -30.41 -13.78 -20.96
C PRO A 43 -30.87 -14.81 -19.92
N ASP A 44 -30.67 -16.11 -20.16
CA ASP A 44 -30.94 -17.15 -19.18
C ASP A 44 -29.81 -17.29 -18.15
N SER A 45 -28.61 -16.80 -18.46
CA SER A 45 -27.43 -16.77 -17.59
C SER A 45 -27.29 -15.42 -16.87
N PHE A 46 -27.36 -14.31 -17.58
CA PHE A 46 -27.26 -12.95 -17.03
C PHE A 46 -28.62 -12.36 -16.70
N LYS A 47 -29.09 -12.63 -15.47
CA LYS A 47 -30.39 -12.13 -14.96
C LYS A 47 -30.39 -11.90 -13.45
N PRO A 48 -31.30 -11.08 -12.91
CA PRO A 48 -31.39 -10.79 -11.48
C PRO A 48 -31.49 -12.05 -10.62
N GLY A 49 -30.73 -12.07 -9.52
CA GLY A 49 -30.63 -13.20 -8.59
C GLY A 49 -29.64 -14.28 -9.04
N THR A 50 -28.92 -14.07 -10.13
CA THR A 50 -27.82 -14.95 -10.54
C THR A 50 -26.58 -14.65 -9.71
N TYR A 51 -25.91 -15.71 -9.26
CA TYR A 51 -24.67 -15.65 -8.51
C TYR A 51 -23.64 -16.53 -9.21
N GLY A 52 -22.48 -15.96 -9.55
CA GLY A 52 -21.46 -16.63 -10.33
C GLY A 52 -20.25 -15.75 -10.58
N SER A 53 -19.35 -16.20 -11.46
CA SER A 53 -18.19 -15.42 -11.87
C SER A 53 -18.41 -14.79 -13.24
N VAL A 54 -17.96 -13.55 -13.41
CA VAL A 54 -17.80 -12.93 -14.74
C VAL A 54 -16.31 -12.82 -15.05
N SER A 55 -15.94 -12.92 -16.33
CA SER A 55 -14.58 -12.60 -16.79
C SER A 55 -14.65 -11.27 -17.53
N LEU A 56 -13.82 -10.31 -17.13
CA LEU A 56 -13.81 -8.94 -17.63
C LEU A 56 -12.38 -8.55 -17.98
N ASP A 57 -12.22 -7.88 -19.11
CA ASP A 57 -10.96 -7.26 -19.49
C ASP A 57 -10.66 -6.10 -18.52
N PRO A 58 -9.53 -6.10 -17.78
CA PRO A 58 -9.20 -5.03 -16.84
C PRO A 58 -9.16 -3.64 -17.50
N ASP A 59 -8.77 -3.55 -18.76
CA ASP A 59 -8.63 -2.29 -19.50
C ASP A 59 -9.98 -1.75 -19.97
N SER A 60 -11.04 -2.56 -19.88
CA SER A 60 -12.40 -2.18 -20.26
C SER A 60 -13.26 -1.73 -19.09
N ILE A 61 -12.69 -1.66 -17.88
CA ILE A 61 -13.39 -1.29 -16.64
C ILE A 61 -13.03 0.15 -16.25
N TRP A 62 -14.05 0.99 -16.09
CA TRP A 62 -13.87 2.42 -15.79
C TRP A 62 -14.71 2.87 -14.60
N PRO A 63 -14.15 3.68 -13.68
CA PRO A 63 -14.93 4.27 -12.59
C PRO A 63 -15.88 5.35 -13.12
N ILE A 64 -17.06 5.47 -12.50
CA ILE A 64 -18.06 6.50 -12.81
C ILE A 64 -18.20 7.47 -11.63
N SER A 65 -18.62 6.97 -10.47
CA SER A 65 -18.86 7.79 -9.28
C SER A 65 -18.98 6.95 -8.01
N GLY A 66 -18.27 7.33 -6.94
CA GLY A 66 -18.26 6.56 -5.69
C GLY A 66 -17.89 5.10 -5.95
N ASP A 67 -18.76 4.16 -5.55
CA ASP A 67 -18.58 2.72 -5.73
C ASP A 67 -19.08 2.19 -7.10
N LEU A 68 -19.59 3.06 -7.97
CA LEU A 68 -20.19 2.73 -9.26
C LEU A 68 -19.15 2.78 -10.38
N SER A 69 -19.17 1.77 -11.23
CA SER A 69 -18.24 1.62 -12.35
C SER A 69 -18.97 1.00 -13.55
N VAL A 70 -18.29 0.92 -14.68
CA VAL A 70 -18.81 0.25 -15.88
C VAL A 70 -17.74 -0.65 -16.49
N ALA A 71 -18.14 -1.81 -16.99
CA ALA A 71 -17.29 -2.64 -17.85
C ALA A 71 -17.85 -2.67 -19.27
N TRP A 72 -16.97 -2.55 -20.26
CA TRP A 72 -17.29 -2.74 -21.67
C TRP A 72 -16.92 -4.18 -22.07
N VAL A 73 -17.91 -4.94 -22.53
CA VAL A 73 -17.72 -6.34 -22.91
C VAL A 73 -18.03 -6.53 -24.38
N TYR A 74 -17.04 -7.04 -25.11
CA TYR A 74 -17.13 -7.35 -26.53
C TYR A 74 -17.61 -8.79 -26.74
N ASN A 75 -18.61 -8.98 -27.61
CA ASN A 75 -19.01 -10.31 -28.04
C ASN A 75 -18.20 -10.75 -29.26
N GLU A 76 -17.14 -11.54 -29.05
CA GLU A 76 -16.30 -12.04 -30.14
C GLU A 76 -17.02 -13.03 -31.09
N ASP A 77 -18.12 -13.63 -30.64
CA ASP A 77 -18.86 -14.65 -31.40
C ASP A 77 -20.00 -14.07 -32.27
N ASP A 78 -20.25 -12.76 -32.21
CA ASP A 78 -21.29 -12.08 -33.00
C ASP A 78 -20.69 -11.35 -34.22
N GLU A 79 -21.18 -11.66 -35.43
CA GLU A 79 -20.72 -11.01 -36.68
C GLU A 79 -21.04 -9.51 -36.73
N ASP A 80 -21.96 -9.04 -35.89
CA ASP A 80 -22.39 -7.65 -35.79
C ASP A 80 -21.67 -6.85 -34.67
N ASN A 81 -20.70 -7.45 -33.95
CA ASN A 81 -19.92 -6.83 -32.85
C ASN A 81 -20.81 -6.13 -31.80
N TYR A 82 -21.73 -6.85 -31.19
CA TYR A 82 -22.59 -6.28 -30.15
C TYR A 82 -21.78 -6.00 -28.88
N ASN A 83 -21.70 -4.73 -28.48
CA ASN A 83 -21.09 -4.30 -27.23
C ASN A 83 -22.13 -4.31 -26.12
N LEU A 84 -21.71 -4.64 -24.90
CA LEU A 84 -22.54 -4.59 -23.71
C LEU A 84 -21.85 -3.78 -22.63
N GLU A 85 -22.45 -2.66 -22.22
CA GLU A 85 -22.02 -1.90 -21.06
C GLU A 85 -22.71 -2.44 -19.81
N ILE A 86 -21.91 -2.85 -18.83
CA ILE A 86 -22.38 -3.47 -17.60
C ILE A 86 -22.07 -2.55 -16.44
N PRO A 87 -23.09 -1.98 -15.78
CA PRO A 87 -22.90 -1.32 -14.50
C PRO A 87 -22.35 -2.29 -13.45
N LEU A 88 -21.30 -1.85 -12.75
CA LEU A 88 -20.61 -2.58 -11.71
C LEU A 88 -20.68 -1.80 -10.39
N GLU A 89 -20.74 -2.52 -9.27
CA GLU A 89 -20.65 -1.92 -7.93
C GLU A 89 -19.66 -2.68 -7.07
N GLY A 90 -18.82 -1.97 -6.30
CA GLY A 90 -17.86 -2.58 -5.37
C GLY A 90 -16.51 -2.94 -5.99
N PHE A 91 -16.13 -2.25 -7.07
CA PHE A 91 -14.75 -2.20 -7.56
C PHE A 91 -14.01 -1.04 -6.88
N ASP A 92 -12.75 -1.26 -6.53
CA ASP A 92 -11.87 -0.26 -5.92
C ASP A 92 -10.80 0.14 -6.95
N PHE A 93 -10.74 1.44 -7.29
CA PHE A 93 -9.80 2.03 -8.26
C PHE A 93 -8.81 2.98 -7.57
N SER A 94 -8.67 2.90 -6.24
CA SER A 94 -7.74 3.77 -5.49
C SER A 94 -6.25 3.47 -5.73
N SER A 95 -5.91 2.35 -6.38
CA SER A 95 -4.58 2.05 -6.91
C SER A 95 -4.54 2.21 -8.43
N SER A 96 -3.49 2.82 -8.98
CA SER A 96 -3.38 3.28 -10.37
C SER A 96 -3.30 2.19 -11.45
N TYR A 97 -3.38 0.92 -11.08
CA TYR A 97 -3.74 -0.18 -11.97
C TYR A 97 -5.13 -0.72 -11.61
N SER A 98 -5.97 -0.88 -12.64
CA SER A 98 -7.29 -1.52 -12.63
C SER A 98 -7.23 -2.94 -12.06
N ALA A 99 -7.13 -3.05 -10.75
CA ALA A 99 -7.03 -4.32 -10.05
C ALA A 99 -7.83 -4.24 -8.76
N VAL A 100 -9.11 -4.59 -8.90
CA VAL A 100 -10.03 -5.05 -7.85
C VAL A 100 -9.25 -5.51 -6.61
N ALA A 101 -9.14 -4.65 -5.60
CA ALA A 101 -8.33 -4.86 -4.40
C ALA A 101 -8.49 -6.29 -3.85
N GLY A 102 -7.56 -7.19 -4.19
CA GLY A 102 -7.54 -8.58 -3.71
C GLY A 102 -8.69 -9.51 -4.14
N LEU A 103 -9.42 -9.21 -5.23
CA LEU A 103 -10.66 -9.92 -5.63
C LEU A 103 -10.66 -10.56 -7.03
N SER A 104 -9.60 -10.41 -7.83
CA SER A 104 -9.50 -10.99 -9.19
C SER A 104 -8.59 -12.22 -9.26
N TYR A 105 -8.98 -13.18 -10.10
CA TYR A 105 -8.08 -14.19 -10.65
C TYR A 105 -7.84 -13.85 -12.12
N GLU A 106 -6.59 -13.74 -12.53
CA GLU A 106 -6.24 -13.59 -13.95
C GLU A 106 -6.44 -14.95 -14.63
N ASP A 107 -7.35 -15.02 -15.59
CA ASP A 107 -7.52 -16.22 -16.38
C ASP A 107 -6.37 -16.39 -17.40
N LYS A 108 -6.39 -17.52 -18.11
CA LYS A 108 -5.34 -17.87 -19.08
C LYS A 108 -5.20 -16.86 -20.23
N ASP A 109 -6.19 -16.00 -20.43
CA ASP A 109 -6.29 -15.03 -21.51
C ASP A 109 -5.99 -13.60 -21.01
N GLY A 110 -5.61 -13.43 -19.74
CA GLY A 110 -5.26 -12.14 -19.13
C GLY A 110 -6.46 -11.39 -18.53
N ASN A 111 -7.67 -11.94 -18.61
CA ASN A 111 -8.87 -11.29 -18.10
C ASN A 111 -8.99 -11.44 -16.58
N THR A 112 -9.60 -10.44 -15.94
CA THR A 112 -9.94 -10.47 -14.53
C THR A 112 -11.26 -11.20 -14.30
N ARG A 113 -11.19 -12.33 -13.57
CA ARG A 113 -12.38 -13.07 -13.13
C ARG A 113 -12.81 -12.65 -11.73
N VAL A 114 -14.04 -12.17 -11.60
CA VAL A 114 -14.63 -11.70 -10.32
C VAL A 114 -15.95 -12.39 -10.01
N MET A 115 -16.24 -12.58 -8.72
CA MET A 115 -17.54 -13.10 -8.26
C MET A 115 -18.55 -11.97 -8.13
N VAL A 116 -19.73 -12.17 -8.70
CA VAL A 116 -20.78 -11.16 -8.74
C VAL A 116 -22.15 -11.72 -8.37
N GLU A 117 -22.98 -10.86 -7.81
CA GLU A 117 -24.43 -11.03 -7.78
C GLU A 117 -25.04 -10.10 -8.82
N VAL A 118 -25.80 -10.67 -9.75
CA VAL A 118 -26.53 -9.91 -10.76
C VAL A 118 -27.84 -9.44 -10.15
N VAL A 119 -28.10 -8.14 -10.18
CA VAL A 119 -29.35 -7.53 -9.68
C VAL A 119 -29.92 -6.57 -10.71
N GLU A 120 -31.18 -6.17 -10.56
CA GLU A 120 -31.73 -5.06 -11.35
C GLU A 120 -30.96 -3.77 -11.04
N CYS A 121 -30.50 -3.07 -12.08
CA CYS A 121 -29.87 -1.77 -11.94
C CYS A 121 -30.98 -0.72 -11.72
N PRO A 122 -30.99 -0.01 -10.57
CA PRO A 122 -31.91 1.10 -10.38
C PRO A 122 -31.73 2.13 -11.50
N GLU A 123 -32.84 2.62 -12.06
CA GLU A 123 -32.79 3.54 -13.21
C GLU A 123 -31.95 4.79 -12.92
N GLU A 124 -31.97 5.30 -11.69
CA GLU A 124 -31.12 6.42 -11.26
C GLU A 124 -29.62 6.11 -11.42
N GLN A 125 -29.17 4.92 -11.00
CA GLN A 125 -27.78 4.49 -11.15
C GLN A 125 -27.43 4.18 -12.60
N ARG A 126 -28.36 3.61 -13.37
CA ARG A 126 -28.15 3.39 -14.81
C ARG A 126 -27.96 4.71 -15.56
N GLN A 127 -28.78 5.72 -15.24
CA GLN A 127 -28.63 7.06 -15.82
C GLN A 127 -27.33 7.74 -15.38
N GLU A 128 -26.86 7.49 -14.16
CA GLU A 128 -25.56 7.95 -13.68
C GLU A 128 -24.40 7.33 -14.47
N VAL A 129 -24.43 6.01 -14.72
CA VAL A 129 -23.48 5.33 -15.61
C VAL A 129 -23.50 5.93 -17.02
N LEU A 130 -24.69 6.11 -17.61
CA LEU A 130 -24.82 6.68 -18.95
C LEU A 130 -24.22 8.08 -19.04
N HIS A 131 -24.49 8.95 -18.06
CA HIS A 131 -23.88 10.29 -18.03
C HIS A 131 -22.35 10.21 -17.93
N GLY A 132 -21.82 9.34 -17.07
CA GLY A 132 -20.37 9.17 -16.97
C GLY A 132 -19.72 8.66 -18.26
N ILE A 133 -20.36 7.74 -18.97
CA ILE A 133 -19.89 7.29 -20.30
C ILE A 133 -19.90 8.46 -21.31
N TYR A 134 -20.95 9.28 -21.31
CA TYR A 134 -21.03 10.43 -22.21
C TYR A 134 -19.94 11.46 -21.93
N ASP A 135 -19.65 11.74 -20.66
CA ASP A 135 -18.60 12.66 -20.24
C ASP A 135 -17.21 12.12 -20.66
N LEU A 136 -16.95 10.83 -20.46
CA LEU A 136 -15.71 10.16 -20.88
C LEU A 136 -15.52 10.21 -22.40
N ASN A 137 -16.58 9.96 -23.17
CA ASN A 137 -16.53 10.03 -24.62
C ASN A 137 -16.31 11.46 -25.12
N GLU A 138 -16.92 12.46 -24.48
CA GLU A 138 -16.73 13.88 -24.81
C GLU A 138 -15.28 14.31 -24.54
N MET A 139 -14.71 13.96 -23.38
CA MET A 139 -13.30 14.21 -23.06
C MET A 139 -12.35 13.53 -24.06
N SER A 140 -12.63 12.27 -24.40
CA SER A 140 -11.81 11.49 -25.33
C SER A 140 -11.88 12.05 -26.75
N TYR A 141 -13.04 12.54 -27.18
CA TYR A 141 -13.21 13.21 -28.47
C TYR A 141 -12.45 14.55 -28.53
N GLU A 142 -12.55 15.39 -27.49
CA GLU A 142 -11.79 16.64 -27.41
C GLU A 142 -10.27 16.39 -27.42
N SER A 143 -9.82 15.37 -26.68
CA SER A 143 -8.43 14.93 -26.67
C SER A 143 -7.98 14.48 -28.07
N ALA A 144 -8.77 13.65 -28.76
CA ALA A 144 -8.47 13.16 -30.10
C ALA A 144 -8.28 14.30 -31.12
N LEU A 145 -9.07 15.38 -31.02
CA LEU A 145 -8.95 16.56 -31.89
C LEU A 145 -7.69 17.39 -31.65
N SER A 146 -7.03 17.22 -30.50
CA SER A 146 -5.81 17.98 -30.14
C SER A 146 -4.52 17.41 -30.74
N TYR A 147 -4.54 16.16 -31.21
CA TYR A 147 -3.38 15.50 -31.82
C TYR A 147 -3.28 15.82 -33.32
N GLU A 148 -2.16 16.41 -33.76
CA GLU A 148 -1.96 16.80 -35.17
C GLU A 148 -1.99 15.63 -36.17
N ASP A 149 -1.68 14.40 -35.73
CA ASP A 149 -1.58 13.20 -36.55
C ASP A 149 -2.61 12.10 -36.17
N ALA A 150 -3.71 12.46 -35.50
CA ALA A 150 -4.74 11.48 -35.14
C ALA A 150 -5.36 10.77 -36.37
N ASP A 151 -5.60 9.47 -36.25
CA ASP A 151 -6.20 8.65 -37.31
C ASP A 151 -7.62 9.18 -37.64
N PRO A 152 -7.91 9.57 -38.89
CA PRO A 152 -9.23 10.06 -39.28
C PRO A 152 -10.37 9.08 -38.98
N SER A 153 -10.11 7.77 -39.03
CA SER A 153 -11.12 6.76 -38.71
C SER A 153 -11.43 6.69 -37.22
N PHE A 154 -10.44 6.99 -36.37
CA PHE A 154 -10.64 7.10 -34.92
C PHE A 154 -11.41 8.37 -34.56
N ILE A 155 -11.12 9.51 -35.20
CA ILE A 155 -11.87 10.75 -35.00
C ILE A 155 -13.34 10.58 -35.41
N GLU A 156 -13.61 9.94 -36.55
CA GLU A 156 -14.99 9.65 -37.01
C GLU A 156 -15.75 8.77 -36.02
N TYR A 157 -15.08 7.75 -35.46
CA TYR A 157 -15.65 6.92 -34.40
C TYR A 157 -15.96 7.74 -33.13
N MET A 158 -15.02 8.54 -32.66
CA MET A 158 -15.23 9.38 -31.47
C MET A 158 -16.33 10.43 -31.68
N GLU A 159 -16.41 11.05 -32.87
CA GLU A 159 -17.50 11.96 -33.25
C GLU A 159 -18.86 11.25 -33.22
N TRP A 160 -18.91 9.99 -33.66
CA TRP A 160 -20.13 9.19 -33.57
C TRP A 160 -20.52 8.91 -32.11
N THR A 161 -19.59 8.53 -31.22
CA THR A 161 -19.91 8.22 -29.81
C THR A 161 -20.52 9.38 -29.03
N VAL A 162 -20.21 10.64 -29.41
CA VAL A 162 -20.76 11.84 -28.78
C VAL A 162 -22.05 12.37 -29.45
N SER A 163 -22.42 11.80 -30.60
CA SER A 163 -23.63 12.16 -31.35
C SER A 163 -24.91 11.65 -30.70
N ASP A 164 -26.07 12.22 -31.06
CA ASP A 164 -27.37 11.76 -30.57
C ASP A 164 -27.63 10.28 -30.94
N GLU A 165 -27.13 9.84 -32.10
CA GLU A 165 -27.28 8.45 -32.58
C GLU A 165 -26.40 7.51 -31.75
N GLY A 166 -25.14 7.85 -31.51
CA GLY A 166 -24.24 7.05 -30.67
C GLY A 166 -24.67 6.99 -29.21
N LYS A 167 -25.15 8.11 -28.64
CA LYS A 167 -25.70 8.13 -27.28
C LYS A 167 -26.94 7.24 -27.15
N GLN A 168 -27.83 7.22 -28.14
CA GLN A 168 -28.99 6.34 -28.14
C GLN A 168 -28.57 4.86 -28.23
N GLU A 169 -27.55 4.54 -29.03
CA GLU A 169 -27.03 3.17 -29.12
C GLU A 169 -26.42 2.70 -27.80
N ILE A 170 -25.60 3.54 -27.15
CA ILE A 170 -25.04 3.27 -25.82
C ILE A 170 -26.14 3.08 -24.77
N ASP A 171 -27.21 3.89 -24.81
CA ASP A 171 -28.38 3.67 -23.95
C ASP A 171 -29.02 2.31 -24.25
N ASP A 172 -29.24 1.96 -25.52
CA ASP A 172 -29.86 0.69 -25.89
C ASP A 172 -29.01 -0.54 -25.51
N THR A 173 -27.68 -0.41 -25.49
CA THR A 173 -26.72 -1.47 -25.13
C THR A 173 -26.39 -1.51 -23.64
N THR A 174 -26.59 -0.42 -22.90
CA THR A 174 -26.32 -0.38 -21.46
C THR A 174 -27.32 -1.23 -20.68
N SER A 175 -26.79 -2.22 -19.97
CA SER A 175 -27.59 -3.20 -19.27
C SER A 175 -28.54 -2.59 -18.24
N HIS A 176 -29.77 -3.13 -18.19
CA HIS A 176 -30.70 -2.89 -17.09
C HIS A 176 -30.37 -3.71 -15.83
N TYR A 177 -29.33 -4.54 -15.88
CA TYR A 177 -28.81 -5.30 -14.75
C TYR A 177 -27.43 -4.78 -14.36
N LYS A 178 -27.12 -4.85 -13.08
CA LYS A 178 -25.79 -4.53 -12.58
C LYS A 178 -25.17 -5.73 -11.89
N CYS A 179 -23.85 -5.82 -11.96
CA CYS A 179 -23.06 -6.79 -11.23
C CYS A 179 -22.54 -6.15 -9.95
N ILE A 180 -23.05 -6.60 -8.80
CA ILE A 180 -22.47 -6.25 -7.52
C ILE A 180 -21.32 -7.21 -7.26
N VAL A 181 -20.10 -6.68 -7.15
CA VAL A 181 -18.94 -7.46 -6.74
C VAL A 181 -19.20 -7.98 -5.34
N VAL A 182 -19.24 -9.29 -5.25
CA VAL A 182 -19.32 -9.94 -3.96
C VAL A 182 -17.88 -10.01 -3.47
N SER A 183 -17.48 -9.01 -2.70
CA SER A 183 -16.19 -9.03 -1.99
C SER A 183 -16.04 -10.39 -1.31
N LYS A 184 -14.80 -10.90 -1.21
CA LYS A 184 -14.42 -12.13 -0.50
C LYS A 184 -15.30 -12.25 0.74
N GLY A 185 -16.41 -12.99 0.63
CA GLY A 185 -17.43 -13.07 1.65
C GLY A 185 -16.85 -13.80 2.83
N ASN A 186 -16.16 -13.09 3.72
CA ASN A 186 -15.65 -13.57 4.99
C ASN A 186 -15.03 -14.99 4.89
N TYR A 187 -14.35 -15.35 3.79
CA TYR A 187 -13.82 -16.72 3.62
C TYR A 187 -12.64 -16.97 4.56
N GLN A 188 -11.87 -15.91 4.85
CA GLN A 188 -10.91 -15.91 5.94
C GLN A 188 -11.60 -15.99 7.30
N LEU A 189 -12.79 -15.38 7.48
CA LEU A 189 -13.62 -15.63 8.64
C LEU A 189 -14.16 -17.07 8.67
N ILE A 190 -14.46 -17.72 7.54
CA ILE A 190 -14.83 -19.15 7.46
C ILE A 190 -13.64 -20.02 7.85
N LYS A 191 -12.42 -19.68 7.46
CA LYS A 191 -11.17 -20.31 7.92
C LYS A 191 -10.96 -20.11 9.41
N VAL A 192 -11.09 -18.88 9.93
CA VAL A 192 -10.95 -18.54 11.35
C VAL A 192 -12.04 -19.23 12.18
N ILE A 193 -13.29 -19.24 11.73
CA ILE A 193 -14.40 -19.99 12.32
C ILE A 193 -14.10 -21.50 12.22
N GLY A 194 -13.55 -21.98 11.12
CA GLY A 194 -13.16 -23.37 10.91
C GLY A 194 -12.07 -23.82 11.89
N ILE A 195 -11.04 -23.00 12.09
CA ILE A 195 -9.98 -23.18 13.09
C ILE A 195 -10.60 -23.16 14.49
N ALA A 196 -11.44 -22.17 14.81
CA ALA A 196 -12.10 -22.06 16.11
C ALA A 196 -13.01 -23.28 16.40
N LEU A 197 -13.82 -23.73 15.43
CA LEU A 197 -14.66 -24.92 15.52
C LEU A 197 -13.83 -26.20 15.65
N THR A 198 -12.68 -26.27 14.97
CA THR A 198 -11.74 -27.39 15.10
C THR A 198 -11.16 -27.43 16.50
N ILE A 199 -10.71 -26.30 17.03
CA ILE A 199 -10.15 -26.18 18.38
C ILE A 199 -11.22 -26.55 19.42
N VAL A 200 -12.40 -25.93 19.36
CA VAL A 200 -13.51 -26.19 20.29
C VAL A 200 -14.00 -27.62 20.19
N GLY A 201 -14.13 -28.15 18.97
CA GLY A 201 -14.50 -29.53 18.68
C GLY A 201 -13.50 -30.53 19.27
N ALA A 202 -12.21 -30.35 19.00
CA ALA A 202 -11.13 -31.20 19.50
C ALA A 202 -11.04 -31.14 21.04
N LEU A 203 -11.22 -29.96 21.63
CA LEU A 203 -11.31 -29.76 23.08
C LEU A 203 -12.49 -30.52 23.69
N THR A 204 -13.67 -30.36 23.11
CA THR A 204 -14.89 -31.03 23.56
C THR A 204 -14.77 -32.54 23.42
N LEU A 205 -14.18 -33.03 22.32
CA LEU A 205 -13.93 -34.44 22.06
C LEU A 205 -12.96 -35.03 23.10
N THR A 206 -11.88 -34.31 23.39
CA THR A 206 -10.87 -34.70 24.38
C THR A 206 -11.47 -34.75 25.79
N ILE A 207 -12.26 -33.74 26.19
CA ILE A 207 -13.00 -33.74 27.46
C ILE A 207 -13.94 -34.94 27.51
N ALA A 208 -14.75 -35.16 26.46
CA ALA A 208 -15.73 -36.24 26.41
C ALA A 208 -15.08 -37.62 26.54
N LEU A 209 -14.03 -37.91 25.77
CA LEU A 209 -13.28 -39.18 25.83
C LEU A 209 -12.65 -39.41 27.22
N LEU A 210 -12.05 -38.38 27.81
CA LEU A 210 -11.45 -38.48 29.13
C LEU A 210 -12.51 -38.73 30.23
N THR A 211 -13.73 -38.19 30.10
CA THR A 211 -14.84 -38.39 31.07
C THR A 211 -15.47 -39.77 31.01
N PHE A 212 -15.13 -40.61 30.03
CA PHE A 212 -15.45 -42.04 30.04
C PHE A 212 -14.53 -42.83 30.99
N LYS A 213 -13.28 -42.37 31.19
CA LYS A 213 -12.26 -43.09 31.97
C LYS A 213 -11.99 -42.48 33.34
N PHE A 214 -12.24 -41.18 33.54
CA PHE A 214 -11.95 -40.47 34.80
C PHE A 214 -13.12 -39.61 35.30
N ARG A 215 -13.08 -39.17 36.57
CA ARG A 215 -14.13 -38.33 37.20
C ARG A 215 -14.18 -36.92 36.55
N PRO A 216 -15.38 -36.39 36.20
CA PRO A 216 -15.54 -35.20 35.37
C PRO A 216 -14.87 -33.94 35.93
N GLY A 217 -14.93 -33.71 37.25
CA GLY A 217 -14.28 -32.54 37.87
C GLY A 217 -12.75 -32.52 37.72
N LYS A 218 -12.08 -33.68 37.68
CA LYS A 218 -10.62 -33.76 37.50
C LYS A 218 -10.19 -33.55 36.03
N ILE A 219 -11.11 -33.77 35.08
CA ILE A 219 -10.84 -33.65 33.65
C ILE A 219 -11.05 -32.22 33.20
N LEU A 220 -12.13 -31.58 33.65
CA LEU A 220 -12.40 -30.17 33.34
C LEU A 220 -11.21 -29.29 33.78
N ILE A 221 -10.67 -29.52 34.98
CA ILE A 221 -9.49 -28.81 35.48
C ILE A 221 -8.26 -29.08 34.60
N ARG A 222 -8.02 -30.33 34.17
CA ARG A 222 -6.85 -30.68 33.34
C ARG A 222 -6.94 -30.11 31.94
N VAL A 223 -8.14 -30.08 31.35
CA VAL A 223 -8.33 -29.52 30.02
C VAL A 223 -8.28 -28.00 30.07
N LEU A 224 -8.90 -27.36 31.08
CA LEU A 224 -8.73 -25.93 31.30
C LEU A 224 -7.25 -25.57 31.49
N ALA A 225 -6.50 -26.35 32.27
CA ALA A 225 -5.06 -26.16 32.44
C ALA A 225 -4.31 -26.30 31.10
N LEU A 226 -4.64 -27.29 30.26
CA LEU A 226 -4.04 -27.45 28.94
C LEU A 226 -4.35 -26.26 28.01
N VAL A 227 -5.59 -25.78 28.00
CA VAL A 227 -5.98 -24.58 27.23
C VAL A 227 -5.19 -23.36 27.70
N LEU A 228 -5.09 -23.15 29.01
CA LEU A 228 -4.32 -22.04 29.57
C LEU A 228 -2.83 -22.16 29.23
N VAL A 229 -2.27 -23.37 29.16
CA VAL A 229 -0.90 -23.59 28.68
C VAL A 229 -0.77 -23.27 27.20
N ILE A 230 -1.69 -23.72 26.35
CA ILE A 230 -1.66 -23.43 24.89
C ILE A 230 -1.79 -21.92 24.65
N VAL A 231 -2.77 -21.27 25.27
CA VAL A 231 -2.96 -19.81 25.20
C VAL A 231 -1.74 -19.09 25.76
N GLY A 232 -1.18 -19.55 26.88
CA GLY A 232 0.04 -18.99 27.45
C GLY A 232 1.23 -19.09 26.51
N VAL A 233 1.45 -20.24 25.87
CA VAL A 233 2.51 -20.44 24.86
C VAL A 233 2.26 -19.54 23.65
N PHE A 234 1.03 -19.47 23.14
CA PHE A 234 0.68 -18.59 22.03
C PHE A 234 0.94 -17.11 22.35
N LEU A 235 0.51 -16.63 23.53
CA LEU A 235 0.78 -15.26 23.97
C LEU A 235 2.28 -14.99 24.16
N ILE A 236 3.06 -15.99 24.59
CA ILE A 236 4.52 -15.88 24.67
C ILE A 236 5.14 -15.78 23.28
N MET A 237 4.66 -16.56 22.30
CA MET A 237 5.14 -16.51 20.92
C MET A 237 4.78 -15.15 20.27
N GLN A 238 3.57 -14.66 20.49
CA GLN A 238 3.07 -13.39 19.93
C GLN A 238 3.45 -12.17 20.76
N ARG A 239 4.28 -12.31 21.80
CA ARG A 239 4.57 -11.24 22.76
C ARG A 239 5.16 -9.99 22.11
N LYS A 240 6.00 -10.15 21.08
CA LYS A 240 6.65 -9.05 20.36
C LYS A 240 5.65 -8.32 19.43
N ASN A 241 4.77 -9.06 18.75
CA ASN A 241 3.67 -8.49 17.96
C ASN A 241 2.70 -7.72 18.85
N ILE A 242 2.29 -8.31 19.97
CA ILE A 242 1.42 -7.64 20.96
C ILE A 242 2.10 -6.40 21.54
N SER A 243 3.40 -6.49 21.86
CA SER A 243 4.17 -5.35 22.38
C SER A 243 4.24 -4.21 21.38
N THR A 244 4.48 -4.50 20.11
CA THR A 244 4.49 -3.52 19.00
C THR A 244 3.14 -2.82 18.90
N MET A 245 2.06 -3.59 18.72
CA MET A 245 0.69 -3.05 18.62
C MET A 245 0.29 -2.23 19.86
N ALA A 246 0.70 -2.65 21.06
CA ALA A 246 0.39 -1.96 22.32
C ALA A 246 1.26 -0.71 22.53
N SER A 247 2.38 -0.58 21.82
CA SER A 247 3.26 0.57 21.94
C SER A 247 2.76 1.79 21.17
N LEU A 248 1.89 1.59 20.16
CA LEU A 248 1.30 2.67 19.37
C LEU A 248 0.55 3.65 20.29
N LYS A 249 0.97 4.91 20.27
CA LYS A 249 0.37 5.99 21.05
C LYS A 249 0.30 7.24 20.20
N GLU A 250 -0.84 7.89 20.25
CA GLU A 250 -0.98 9.26 19.79
C GLU A 250 -0.07 10.17 20.63
N TYR A 251 0.72 10.98 19.94
CA TYR A 251 1.72 11.87 20.51
C TYR A 251 1.20 13.31 20.52
N THR A 252 0.66 13.74 19.38
CA THR A 252 -0.20 14.92 19.21
C THR A 252 -1.30 14.55 18.20
N ASP A 253 -2.26 15.45 17.96
CA ASP A 253 -3.35 15.23 16.99
C ASP A 253 -2.77 14.77 15.64
N GLY A 254 -3.32 13.70 15.06
CA GLY A 254 -2.85 13.10 13.79
C GLY A 254 -1.47 12.42 13.81
N VAL A 255 -0.69 12.56 14.89
CA VAL A 255 0.70 12.09 14.95
C VAL A 255 0.87 11.01 16.01
N TYR A 256 1.41 9.86 15.61
CA TYR A 256 1.60 8.69 16.47
C TYR A 256 3.07 8.33 16.65
N THR A 257 3.37 7.66 17.76
CA THR A 257 4.65 7.01 18.03
C THR A 257 4.46 5.51 18.07
N LEU A 258 5.38 4.76 17.47
CA LEU A 258 5.41 3.31 17.47
C LEU A 258 6.80 2.80 17.86
N ARG A 259 6.87 2.01 18.93
CA ARG A 259 8.07 1.22 19.25
C ARG A 259 7.92 -0.17 18.66
N TYR A 260 8.56 -0.41 17.52
CA TYR A 260 8.51 -1.69 16.85
C TYR A 260 9.43 -2.70 17.53
N THR A 261 8.87 -3.86 17.92
CA THR A 261 9.62 -4.93 18.60
C THR A 261 9.39 -6.31 17.99
N ALA A 262 8.40 -6.42 17.10
CA ALA A 262 8.13 -7.61 16.31
C ALA A 262 9.30 -7.89 15.35
N ASP A 263 9.38 -9.13 14.92
CA ASP A 263 10.29 -9.51 13.86
C ASP A 263 9.54 -9.29 12.53
N TYR A 264 9.97 -8.28 11.77
CA TYR A 264 9.42 -7.98 10.46
C TYR A 264 10.07 -8.83 9.36
N LYS A 265 11.05 -9.70 9.68
CA LYS A 265 11.65 -10.70 8.78
C LYS A 265 12.40 -10.08 7.59
N LEU A 266 13.28 -9.11 7.86
CA LEU A 266 14.07 -8.44 6.83
C LEU A 266 14.85 -9.41 5.92
N ASP A 267 15.56 -10.38 6.50
CA ASP A 267 16.33 -11.36 5.71
C ASP A 267 15.43 -12.19 4.76
N GLU A 268 14.21 -12.51 5.20
CA GLU A 268 13.27 -13.29 4.41
C GLU A 268 12.76 -12.46 3.22
N ILE A 269 12.38 -11.19 3.44
CA ILE A 269 11.87 -10.34 2.35
C ILE A 269 12.97 -9.97 1.35
N LEU A 270 14.19 -9.74 1.83
CA LEU A 270 15.36 -9.44 0.97
C LEU A 270 15.77 -10.62 0.08
N SER A 271 15.22 -11.81 0.33
CA SER A 271 15.42 -13.03 -0.46
C SER A 271 14.18 -13.47 -1.23
N ALA A 272 13.11 -12.67 -1.21
CA ALA A 272 11.80 -13.04 -1.75
C ALA A 272 11.55 -12.61 -3.20
N ASP A 273 12.51 -11.90 -3.83
CA ASP A 273 12.41 -11.39 -5.20
C ASP A 273 11.10 -10.60 -5.43
N ILE A 274 10.91 -9.55 -4.62
CA ILE A 274 9.70 -8.72 -4.66
C ILE A 274 9.89 -7.60 -5.68
N SER A 275 9.11 -7.63 -6.75
CA SER A 275 9.23 -6.73 -7.90
C SER A 275 8.03 -5.80 -8.11
N SER A 276 7.02 -5.84 -7.24
CA SER A 276 5.84 -4.97 -7.32
C SER A 276 5.14 -4.79 -5.98
N GLU A 277 4.29 -3.77 -5.87
CA GLU A 277 3.43 -3.54 -4.71
C GLU A 277 2.57 -4.78 -4.38
N LYS A 278 1.89 -5.35 -5.38
CA LYS A 278 1.05 -6.54 -5.18
C LYS A 278 1.83 -7.70 -4.54
N GLN A 279 3.06 -7.92 -4.98
CA GLN A 279 3.92 -8.94 -4.39
C GLN A 279 4.36 -8.58 -2.97
N LEU A 280 4.69 -7.31 -2.71
CA LEU A 280 5.01 -6.84 -1.36
C LEU A 280 3.85 -7.09 -0.40
N PHE A 281 2.65 -6.62 -0.75
CA PHE A 281 1.47 -6.76 0.10
C PHE A 281 1.11 -8.23 0.31
N SER A 282 1.14 -9.07 -0.74
CA SER A 282 0.94 -10.51 -0.59
C SER A 282 1.97 -11.15 0.35
N TRP A 283 3.24 -10.76 0.24
CA TRP A 283 4.28 -11.26 1.12
C TRP A 283 4.05 -10.81 2.57
N VAL A 284 3.71 -9.54 2.78
CA VAL A 284 3.42 -8.96 4.10
C VAL A 284 2.23 -9.68 4.74
N GLU A 285 1.14 -9.90 3.99
CA GLU A 285 -0.04 -10.63 4.46
C GLU A 285 0.33 -12.03 4.97
N ASP A 286 1.06 -12.79 4.17
CA ASP A 286 1.44 -14.17 4.48
C ASP A 286 2.40 -14.26 5.67
N ASN A 287 3.37 -13.33 5.76
CA ASN A 287 4.48 -13.43 6.69
C ASN A 287 4.27 -12.66 8.00
N LEU A 288 3.53 -11.55 7.98
CA LEU A 288 3.31 -10.69 9.14
C LEU A 288 1.88 -10.77 9.69
N TYR A 289 0.88 -11.04 8.84
CA TYR A 289 -0.53 -11.06 9.22
C TYR A 289 -1.15 -12.46 9.28
N GLY A 290 -0.38 -13.50 8.94
CA GLY A 290 -0.87 -14.88 8.93
C GLY A 290 -1.96 -15.13 7.87
N GLY A 291 -1.85 -14.44 6.73
CA GLY A 291 -2.75 -14.52 5.58
C GLY A 291 -4.03 -13.69 5.73
N LEU A 292 -4.08 -12.76 6.69
CA LEU A 292 -5.17 -11.77 6.75
C LEU A 292 -4.87 -10.66 5.73
N PRO A 293 -5.84 -10.30 4.88
CA PRO A 293 -5.63 -9.29 3.88
C PRO A 293 -5.43 -7.92 4.52
N ILE A 294 -4.58 -7.11 3.90
CA ILE A 294 -4.42 -5.70 4.20
C ILE A 294 -4.65 -4.90 2.91
N SER A 295 -5.37 -3.80 3.01
CA SER A 295 -5.53 -2.88 1.89
C SER A 295 -4.26 -2.03 1.73
N SER A 296 -3.82 -1.84 0.50
CA SER A 296 -2.86 -0.80 0.17
C SER A 296 -3.59 0.50 -0.15
N GLY A 297 -2.91 1.62 0.08
CA GLY A 297 -3.40 2.96 -0.24
C GLY A 297 -2.27 3.86 -0.71
N LEU A 298 -1.30 3.27 -1.45
CA LEU A 298 -0.17 4.03 -1.95
C LEU A 298 -0.65 4.98 -3.05
N ASP A 299 -0.44 6.27 -2.83
CA ASP A 299 -0.76 7.33 -3.79
C ASP A 299 0.45 8.26 -3.98
N SER A 300 0.33 9.22 -4.89
CA SER A 300 1.37 10.17 -5.28
C SER A 300 1.79 11.12 -4.16
N PHE A 301 3.09 11.23 -3.86
CA PHE A 301 3.62 12.09 -2.80
C PHE A 301 4.79 12.98 -3.27
N GLY A 302 4.73 14.26 -2.91
CA GLY A 302 5.73 15.29 -3.20
C GLY A 302 6.80 15.40 -2.10
N CYS A 303 7.99 15.88 -2.42
CA CYS A 303 9.15 15.71 -1.55
C CYS A 303 10.28 16.72 -1.77
N ALA A 304 10.98 17.11 -0.71
CA ALA A 304 12.27 17.80 -0.78
C ALA A 304 13.27 17.29 0.28
N GLY A 305 14.56 17.39 -0.01
CA GLY A 305 15.66 17.01 0.89
C GLY A 305 16.83 17.98 0.84
N LEU A 306 17.54 18.13 1.97
CA LEU A 306 18.69 19.02 2.12
C LEU A 306 19.74 18.41 3.06
N SER A 307 21.02 18.61 2.79
CA SER A 307 22.13 18.29 3.69
C SER A 307 22.88 19.55 4.11
N THR A 308 23.10 19.70 5.40
CA THR A 308 23.87 20.79 6.00
C THR A 308 24.81 20.24 7.07
N THR A 309 25.75 21.07 7.52
CA THR A 309 26.64 20.76 8.64
C THR A 309 26.57 21.88 9.68
N THR A 310 26.49 21.56 10.97
CA THR A 310 26.50 22.58 12.01
C THR A 310 27.87 23.26 12.11
N PRO A 311 27.96 24.47 12.71
CA PRO A 311 29.24 25.11 12.98
C PRO A 311 30.23 24.25 13.80
N GLU A 312 29.72 23.30 14.58
CA GLU A 312 30.48 22.33 15.37
C GLU A 312 30.92 21.10 14.57
N GLY A 313 30.49 20.96 13.31
CA GLY A 313 30.83 19.84 12.43
C GLY A 313 29.91 18.62 12.55
N LYS A 314 28.66 18.79 13.01
CA LYS A 314 27.65 17.72 12.99
C LYS A 314 26.85 17.74 11.71
N HIS A 315 26.42 16.58 11.23
CA HIS A 315 25.79 16.38 9.94
C HIS A 315 24.28 16.31 10.10
N LEU A 316 23.59 17.10 9.28
CA LEU A 316 22.14 17.22 9.30
C LEU A 316 21.55 16.81 7.95
N MET A 317 20.40 16.15 8.01
CA MET A 317 19.55 15.90 6.85
C MET A 317 18.17 16.51 7.07
N GLY A 318 17.82 17.50 6.27
CA GLY A 318 16.49 18.09 6.18
C GLY A 318 15.60 17.32 5.18
N ARG A 319 14.31 17.23 5.46
CA ARG A 319 13.31 16.48 4.69
C ARG A 319 11.93 17.14 4.80
N ASN A 320 11.28 17.45 3.68
CA ASN A 320 9.85 17.76 3.62
C ASN A 320 9.14 16.61 2.95
N TYR A 321 8.06 16.13 3.54
CA TYR A 321 7.13 15.19 2.92
C TYR A 321 5.83 15.93 2.60
N ASP A 322 5.43 15.90 1.33
CA ASP A 322 4.27 16.59 0.81
C ASP A 322 3.24 15.56 0.33
N PHE A 323 2.00 15.67 0.80
CA PHE A 323 0.91 14.77 0.44
C PHE A 323 -0.44 15.47 0.57
N TYR A 324 -1.53 14.74 0.35
CA TYR A 324 -2.83 15.18 0.85
C TYR A 324 -2.85 15.05 2.38
N GLU A 325 -3.72 15.83 3.04
CA GLU A 325 -3.93 15.78 4.50
C GLU A 325 -3.90 14.34 5.03
N THR A 326 -2.96 14.04 5.92
CA THR A 326 -2.70 12.67 6.41
C THR A 326 -2.28 12.58 7.87
N ASP A 327 -2.46 11.39 8.46
CA ASP A 327 -1.90 11.03 9.76
C ASP A 327 -0.48 10.46 9.57
N CYS A 328 0.39 10.68 10.54
CA CYS A 328 1.79 10.21 10.51
C CYS A 328 2.15 9.33 11.70
N VAL A 329 2.98 8.31 11.47
CA VAL A 329 3.58 7.47 12.51
C VAL A 329 5.09 7.64 12.52
N MET A 330 5.61 8.21 13.62
CA MET A 330 7.02 8.10 13.97
C MET A 330 7.30 6.68 14.44
N ILE A 331 8.22 5.98 13.80
CA ILE A 331 8.58 4.59 14.10
C ILE A 331 10.00 4.50 14.64
N TYR A 332 10.18 3.74 15.72
CA TYR A 332 11.48 3.33 16.23
C TYR A 332 11.65 1.82 16.10
N THR A 333 12.75 1.40 15.49
CA THR A 333 13.16 -0.01 15.35
C THR A 333 14.51 -0.24 16.03
N ASP A 334 14.75 -1.44 16.51
CA ASP A 334 15.99 -1.89 17.18
C ASP A 334 16.14 -3.41 16.94
N PRO A 335 16.44 -3.83 15.70
CA PRO A 335 16.60 -5.23 15.34
C PRO A 335 17.82 -5.85 16.04
N GLU A 336 17.77 -7.16 16.31
CA GLU A 336 18.84 -7.85 17.08
C GLU A 336 20.19 -7.87 16.34
N ASP A 337 20.16 -7.96 15.01
CA ASP A 337 21.32 -8.06 14.12
C ASP A 337 21.45 -6.85 13.17
N GLY A 338 20.97 -5.67 13.58
CA GLY A 338 21.04 -4.45 12.76
C GLY A 338 21.14 -3.17 13.61
N TYR A 339 21.04 -2.02 12.95
CA TYR A 339 21.07 -0.72 13.61
C TYR A 339 19.70 -0.30 14.11
N ALA A 340 19.65 0.31 15.29
CA ALA A 340 18.45 1.03 15.71
C ALA A 340 18.18 2.23 14.79
N SER A 341 16.91 2.51 14.50
CA SER A 341 16.51 3.61 13.61
C SER A 341 15.29 4.37 14.10
N ILE A 342 15.19 5.63 13.67
CA ILE A 342 13.98 6.47 13.77
C ILE A 342 13.57 6.80 12.33
N GLY A 343 12.29 6.66 12.01
CA GLY A 343 11.75 7.02 10.70
C GLY A 343 10.30 7.49 10.74
N MET A 344 9.80 7.87 9.58
CA MET A 344 8.45 8.40 9.36
C MET A 344 7.67 7.48 8.43
N VAL A 345 6.38 7.31 8.73
CA VAL A 345 5.44 6.47 7.97
C VAL A 345 4.15 7.24 7.81
N ASP A 346 3.68 7.35 6.57
CA ASP A 346 2.33 7.83 6.26
C ASP A 346 1.30 6.72 6.55
N THR A 347 0.22 7.03 7.27
CA THR A 347 -0.79 6.01 7.58
C THR A 347 -1.68 5.66 6.37
N GLN A 348 -1.78 6.54 5.36
CA GLN A 348 -2.58 6.29 4.17
C GLN A 348 -2.00 5.19 3.28
N PHE A 349 -0.70 4.87 3.40
CA PHE A 349 -0.05 3.79 2.64
C PHE A 349 -0.73 2.41 2.79
N ILE A 350 -1.53 2.24 3.83
CA ILE A 350 -2.30 1.02 4.11
C ILE A 350 -3.78 1.33 4.45
N ASN A 351 -4.30 2.46 3.95
CA ASN A 351 -5.66 2.98 4.18
C ASN A 351 -6.08 3.10 5.65
N VAL A 352 -5.20 3.66 6.49
CA VAL A 352 -5.55 3.98 7.88
C VAL A 352 -5.49 5.50 8.08
N GLY A 353 -6.45 6.06 8.82
CA GLY A 353 -6.67 7.52 8.92
C GLY A 353 -8.04 7.97 8.42
N GLY A 354 -8.69 7.17 7.56
CA GLY A 354 -10.10 7.33 7.16
C GLY A 354 -11.08 6.58 8.07
N ASP A 355 -11.80 5.59 7.52
CA ASP A 355 -12.82 4.80 8.25
C ASP A 355 -12.26 3.91 9.38
N ILE A 356 -10.94 3.63 9.34
CA ILE A 356 -10.25 2.82 10.34
C ILE A 356 -9.41 3.74 11.22
N SER A 357 -9.82 3.90 12.48
CA SER A 357 -9.01 4.63 13.47
C SER A 357 -7.72 3.88 13.79
N MET A 358 -6.58 4.59 13.77
CA MET A 358 -5.26 4.10 14.16
C MET A 358 -5.23 3.41 15.54
N THR A 359 -6.00 3.93 16.49
CA THR A 359 -6.01 3.39 17.87
C THR A 359 -6.90 2.16 18.05
N SER A 360 -7.72 1.82 17.05
CA SER A 360 -8.59 0.64 17.05
C SER A 360 -7.78 -0.67 17.01
N PRO A 361 -8.35 -1.83 17.38
CA PRO A 361 -7.66 -3.10 17.24
C PRO A 361 -7.21 -3.41 15.81
N LEU A 362 -7.97 -2.99 14.80
CA LEU A 362 -7.63 -3.18 13.40
C LEU A 362 -6.50 -2.24 12.97
N GLY A 363 -6.60 -0.94 13.26
CA GLY A 363 -5.51 0.02 12.99
C GLY A 363 -4.21 -0.31 13.73
N ARG A 364 -4.28 -0.85 14.95
CA ARG A 364 -3.08 -1.36 15.63
C ARG A 364 -2.47 -2.57 14.94
N LEU A 365 -3.29 -3.48 14.41
CA LEU A 365 -2.81 -4.65 13.69
C LEU A 365 -2.03 -4.22 12.43
N THR A 366 -2.50 -3.19 11.74
CA THR A 366 -1.84 -2.73 10.51
C THR A 366 -0.45 -2.13 10.74
N THR A 367 -0.11 -1.72 11.96
CA THR A 367 1.24 -1.25 12.30
C THR A 367 2.35 -2.28 12.05
N LEU A 368 2.02 -3.57 11.90
CA LEU A 368 3.01 -4.61 11.62
C LEU A 368 3.71 -4.43 10.26
N ALA A 369 3.08 -3.81 9.27
CA ALA A 369 3.64 -3.55 7.95
C ALA A 369 4.55 -2.30 7.90
N TYR A 370 4.48 -1.41 8.89
CA TYR A 370 5.11 -0.09 8.87
C TYR A 370 6.62 -0.04 8.65
N PRO A 371 7.43 -1.04 9.07
CA PRO A 371 8.83 -1.09 8.67
C PRO A 371 9.02 -1.01 7.15
N TYR A 372 8.11 -1.60 6.35
CA TYR A 372 8.15 -1.59 4.89
C TYR A 372 7.39 -0.43 4.24
N MET A 373 6.81 0.46 5.05
CA MET A 373 6.14 1.69 4.62
C MET A 373 6.89 2.94 5.11
N THR A 374 8.10 2.76 5.64
CA THR A 374 8.96 3.88 6.09
C THR A 374 9.54 4.58 4.87
N VAL A 375 9.23 5.87 4.72
CA VAL A 375 9.63 6.68 3.54
C VAL A 375 10.90 7.50 3.79
N ASP A 376 11.22 7.78 5.05
CA ASP A 376 12.47 8.42 5.44
C ASP A 376 12.86 8.09 6.88
N GLY A 377 14.13 8.34 7.21
CA GLY A 377 14.63 8.16 8.56
C GLY A 377 16.15 8.28 8.68
N MET A 378 16.65 8.00 9.88
CA MET A 378 18.07 7.80 10.15
C MET A 378 18.30 6.61 11.08
N ASN A 379 19.50 6.04 11.04
CA ASN A 379 19.93 5.01 11.98
C ASN A 379 21.00 5.51 12.97
N GLU A 380 21.27 4.70 14.01
CA GLU A 380 22.23 5.04 15.05
C GLU A 380 23.69 5.01 14.59
N ALA A 381 23.97 4.45 13.40
CA ALA A 381 25.27 4.55 12.74
C ALA A 381 25.44 5.90 11.99
N GLY A 382 24.35 6.64 11.80
CA GLY A 382 24.34 7.98 11.24
C GLY A 382 24.19 8.01 9.73
N VAL A 383 23.50 7.03 9.16
CA VAL A 383 23.00 7.08 7.79
C VAL A 383 21.59 7.67 7.84
N GLY A 384 21.36 8.73 7.07
CA GLY A 384 20.05 9.28 6.76
C GLY A 384 19.61 8.84 5.36
N VAL A 385 18.35 8.51 5.19
CA VAL A 385 17.77 8.11 3.90
C VAL A 385 16.37 8.68 3.74
N ALA A 386 16.03 9.09 2.53
CA ALA A 386 14.68 9.49 2.14
C ALA A 386 14.36 8.98 0.73
N LEU A 387 13.13 8.53 0.56
CA LEU A 387 12.52 8.20 -0.72
C LEU A 387 11.75 9.41 -1.23
N LEU A 388 12.00 9.85 -2.45
CA LEU A 388 11.28 10.96 -3.07
C LEU A 388 10.77 10.52 -4.43
N MET A 389 9.50 10.84 -4.70
CA MET A 389 8.84 10.55 -5.97
C MET A 389 9.32 11.48 -7.08
N LEU A 390 9.32 11.00 -8.31
CA LEU A 390 9.69 11.76 -9.49
C LEU A 390 8.52 11.78 -10.48
N ASP A 391 8.38 12.90 -11.20
CA ASP A 391 7.51 12.96 -12.39
C ASP A 391 8.23 12.28 -13.57
N HIS A 392 8.42 10.97 -13.46
CA HIS A 392 9.10 10.12 -14.43
C HIS A 392 8.54 8.70 -14.39
N ASN A 393 8.71 7.98 -15.50
CA ASN A 393 8.17 6.63 -15.66
C ASN A 393 8.66 5.67 -14.57
N GLU A 394 7.84 4.71 -14.21
CA GLU A 394 8.18 3.63 -13.28
C GLU A 394 9.54 2.97 -13.58
N ILE A 395 10.20 2.53 -12.50
CA ILE A 395 11.48 1.85 -12.56
C ILE A 395 11.21 0.36 -12.41
N HIS A 396 11.53 -0.44 -13.42
CA HIS A 396 11.59 -1.91 -13.31
C HIS A 396 12.87 -2.43 -13.97
N GLN A 397 13.91 -2.62 -13.18
CA GLN A 397 15.15 -3.22 -13.67
C GLN A 397 14.98 -4.73 -13.90
N ASN A 398 15.80 -5.28 -14.80
CA ASN A 398 15.89 -6.73 -15.03
C ASN A 398 17.33 -7.06 -15.45
N GLY A 399 18.26 -6.85 -14.52
CA GLY A 399 19.69 -7.08 -14.66
C GLY A 399 20.12 -8.49 -14.24
N GLY A 400 19.22 -9.31 -13.71
CA GLY A 400 19.48 -10.66 -13.21
C GLY A 400 20.05 -10.69 -11.78
N LYS A 401 19.83 -9.61 -11.03
CA LYS A 401 20.05 -9.55 -9.58
C LYS A 401 18.73 -9.91 -8.86
N PRO A 402 18.72 -10.12 -7.54
CA PRO A 402 17.47 -10.25 -6.81
C PRO A 402 16.65 -8.97 -6.91
N ASP A 403 15.33 -9.12 -6.95
CA ASP A 403 14.40 -7.99 -7.08
C ASP A 403 14.09 -7.38 -5.70
N ILE A 404 14.05 -6.05 -5.63
CA ILE A 404 13.62 -5.30 -4.45
C ILE A 404 12.79 -4.09 -4.82
N VAL A 405 11.75 -3.82 -4.03
CA VAL A 405 10.98 -2.58 -4.13
C VAL A 405 11.58 -1.47 -3.28
N MET A 406 11.43 -0.22 -3.72
CA MET A 406 12.09 0.96 -3.12
C MET A 406 11.90 1.12 -1.61
N THR A 407 10.69 0.91 -1.08
CA THR A 407 10.42 1.08 0.36
C THR A 407 11.10 0.00 1.21
N VAL A 408 11.23 -1.23 0.69
CA VAL A 408 11.98 -2.30 1.33
C VAL A 408 13.48 -1.98 1.32
N ALA A 409 13.98 -1.36 0.25
CA ALA A 409 15.37 -0.88 0.19
C ALA A 409 15.67 0.20 1.25
N VAL A 410 14.75 1.16 1.47
CA VAL A 410 14.87 2.15 2.55
C VAL A 410 15.01 1.47 3.91
N ARG A 411 14.14 0.49 4.20
CA ARG A 411 14.22 -0.29 5.45
C ARG A 411 15.54 -1.05 5.57
N ALA A 412 16.00 -1.66 4.48
CA ALA A 412 17.25 -2.40 4.45
C ALA A 412 18.46 -1.50 4.70
N ILE A 413 18.50 -0.29 4.11
CA ILE A 413 19.55 0.71 4.35
C ILE A 413 19.59 1.07 5.84
N LEU A 414 18.44 1.42 6.42
CA LEU A 414 18.37 1.83 7.82
C LEU A 414 18.85 0.72 8.78
N ASP A 415 18.57 -0.55 8.47
CA ASP A 415 18.93 -1.68 9.34
C ASP A 415 20.37 -2.16 9.18
N THR A 416 20.93 -2.07 7.97
CA THR A 416 22.15 -2.82 7.61
C THR A 416 23.35 -1.95 7.26
N CYS A 417 23.13 -0.67 6.92
CA CYS A 417 24.18 0.20 6.38
C CYS A 417 24.65 1.23 7.41
N GLY A 418 25.95 1.33 7.63
CA GLY A 418 26.59 2.30 8.51
C GLY A 418 27.22 3.49 7.81
N SER A 419 27.16 3.55 6.47
CA SER A 419 27.63 4.68 5.65
C SER A 419 26.86 4.77 4.33
N ALA A 420 26.99 5.91 3.63
CA ALA A 420 26.43 6.08 2.30
C ALA A 420 27.04 5.10 1.28
N ASP A 421 28.34 4.81 1.39
CA ASP A 421 29.01 3.82 0.52
C ASP A 421 28.42 2.41 0.70
N GLU A 422 28.13 2.00 1.93
CA GLU A 422 27.48 0.71 2.21
C GLU A 422 26.04 0.68 1.67
N ALA A 423 25.31 1.79 1.80
CA ALA A 423 23.96 1.91 1.25
C ALA A 423 23.95 1.86 -0.29
N ILE A 424 24.88 2.53 -0.95
CA ILE A 424 25.05 2.46 -2.41
C ILE A 424 25.41 1.03 -2.84
N ALA A 425 26.34 0.37 -2.15
CA ALA A 425 26.71 -1.02 -2.45
C ALA A 425 25.55 -2.01 -2.24
N LEU A 426 24.68 -1.77 -1.25
CA LEU A 426 23.44 -2.52 -1.08
C LEU A 426 22.53 -2.35 -2.29
N LEU A 427 22.23 -1.11 -2.69
CA LEU A 427 21.37 -0.80 -3.84
C LEU A 427 21.92 -1.39 -5.14
N GLU A 428 23.25 -1.34 -5.35
CA GLU A 428 23.91 -1.98 -6.50
C GLU A 428 23.72 -3.50 -6.56
N SER A 429 23.42 -4.15 -5.43
CA SER A 429 23.28 -5.61 -5.37
C SER A 429 21.90 -6.13 -5.75
N TYR A 430 20.93 -5.24 -5.98
CA TYR A 430 19.55 -5.57 -6.35
C TYR A 430 19.15 -4.97 -7.71
N ASP A 431 18.11 -5.53 -8.31
CA ASP A 431 17.32 -4.90 -9.36
C ASP A 431 16.15 -4.16 -8.69
N MET A 432 16.02 -2.87 -8.97
CA MET A 432 15.11 -1.98 -8.24
C MET A 432 13.78 -1.84 -8.94
N HIS A 433 12.70 -1.80 -8.14
CA HIS A 433 11.33 -1.70 -8.62
C HIS A 433 10.53 -0.59 -7.93
N SER A 434 9.81 0.18 -8.74
CA SER A 434 8.77 1.09 -8.27
C SER A 434 7.62 0.33 -7.61
N MET A 435 6.98 1.02 -6.67
CA MET A 435 5.82 0.50 -5.92
C MET A 435 4.50 0.93 -6.57
N ILE A 436 4.45 2.15 -7.09
CA ILE A 436 3.32 2.73 -7.81
C ILE A 436 3.80 3.18 -9.19
N ASP A 437 2.91 3.73 -10.01
CA ASP A 437 3.19 4.16 -11.40
C ASP A 437 4.02 5.47 -11.47
N SER A 438 5.14 5.48 -10.76
CA SER A 438 6.06 6.61 -10.67
C SER A 438 7.47 6.13 -10.35
N ALA A 439 8.48 6.83 -10.88
CA ALA A 439 9.85 6.68 -10.44
C ALA A 439 10.08 7.27 -9.05
N PHE A 440 11.13 6.77 -8.41
CA PHE A 440 11.65 7.34 -7.18
C PHE A 440 13.15 7.50 -7.29
N HIS A 441 13.70 8.46 -6.55
CA HIS A 441 15.10 8.43 -6.18
C HIS A 441 15.28 8.27 -4.68
N ILE A 442 16.45 7.78 -4.30
CA ILE A 442 16.82 7.62 -2.90
C ILE A 442 17.90 8.65 -2.59
N TYR A 443 17.61 9.53 -1.63
CA TYR A 443 18.55 10.51 -1.11
C TYR A 443 19.22 9.99 0.14
N ILE A 444 20.55 9.89 0.13
CA ILE A 444 21.37 9.28 1.18
C ILE A 444 22.37 10.30 1.70
N THR A 445 22.44 10.41 3.02
CA THR A 445 23.42 11.25 3.72
C THR A 445 24.09 10.47 4.85
N ASP A 446 25.29 10.87 5.26
CA ASP A 446 25.94 10.25 6.42
C ASP A 446 26.88 11.18 7.21
N ARG A 447 27.43 10.66 8.32
CA ARG A 447 28.40 11.35 9.19
C ARG A 447 29.77 11.64 8.57
N THR A 448 30.02 11.21 7.33
CA THR A 448 31.22 11.60 6.58
C THR A 448 31.03 12.90 5.81
N GLY A 449 29.77 13.38 5.73
CA GLY A 449 29.36 14.49 4.87
C GLY A 449 28.98 14.05 3.46
N ALA A 450 28.77 12.75 3.24
CA ALA A 450 28.20 12.27 1.98
C ALA A 450 26.77 12.80 1.82
N SER A 451 26.43 13.16 0.58
CA SER A 451 25.11 13.67 0.20
C SER A 451 24.87 13.30 -1.25
N VAL A 452 24.16 12.18 -1.46
CA VAL A 452 24.08 11.49 -2.75
C VAL A 452 22.63 11.18 -3.07
N VAL A 453 22.21 11.54 -4.28
CA VAL A 453 20.96 11.09 -4.88
C VAL A 453 21.27 9.89 -5.76
N VAL A 454 20.54 8.80 -5.55
CA VAL A 454 20.62 7.55 -6.32
C VAL A 454 19.37 7.43 -7.18
N GLU A 455 19.56 7.39 -8.50
CA GLU A 455 18.52 7.31 -9.52
C GLU A 455 18.74 6.09 -10.42
N TRP A 456 17.67 5.65 -11.10
CA TRP A 456 17.74 4.57 -12.07
C TRP A 456 17.20 5.06 -13.41
N LEU A 457 18.11 5.38 -14.32
CA LEU A 457 17.80 5.97 -15.62
C LEU A 457 18.21 4.97 -16.70
N ASP A 458 17.30 4.69 -17.65
CA ASP A 458 17.50 3.69 -18.70
C ASP A 458 17.96 2.31 -18.18
N GLY A 459 17.52 1.94 -16.97
CA GLY A 459 17.88 0.69 -16.31
C GLY A 459 19.29 0.67 -15.68
N GLU A 460 20.01 1.79 -15.65
CA GLU A 460 21.30 1.94 -14.99
C GLU A 460 21.21 2.81 -13.73
N MET A 461 21.97 2.45 -12.70
CA MET A 461 22.05 3.24 -11.46
C MET A 461 22.96 4.46 -11.69
N VAL A 462 22.45 5.65 -11.42
CA VAL A 462 23.13 6.95 -11.57
C VAL A 462 23.26 7.61 -10.20
N LEU A 463 24.46 8.12 -9.91
CA LEU A 463 24.80 8.77 -8.64
C LEU A 463 25.06 10.26 -8.84
N THR A 464 24.32 11.10 -8.13
CA THR A 464 24.48 12.57 -8.17
C THR A 464 24.84 13.11 -6.80
N ASN A 465 26.05 13.67 -6.67
CA ASN A 465 26.45 14.37 -5.44
C ASN A 465 25.82 15.77 -5.42
N THR A 466 24.92 16.01 -4.49
CA THR A 466 24.21 17.28 -4.35
C THR A 466 23.79 17.48 -2.90
N PRO A 467 23.85 18.72 -2.37
CA PRO A 467 23.34 18.99 -1.03
C PRO A 467 21.81 19.06 -0.96
N ALA A 468 21.11 19.23 -2.08
CA ALA A 468 19.66 19.38 -2.11
C ALA A 468 19.04 18.55 -3.23
N VAL A 469 17.77 18.20 -3.04
CA VAL A 469 17.00 17.38 -3.97
C VAL A 469 15.49 17.67 -3.84
N THR A 470 14.76 17.59 -4.94
CA THR A 470 13.28 17.69 -5.00
C THR A 470 12.74 16.70 -6.05
N ASN A 471 11.47 16.79 -6.44
CA ASN A 471 10.78 15.82 -7.33
C ASN A 471 11.16 15.86 -8.83
N PHE A 472 12.40 16.18 -9.20
CA PHE A 472 12.87 16.08 -10.58
C PHE A 472 14.17 15.29 -10.67
N VAL A 473 14.44 14.73 -11.85
CA VAL A 473 15.61 13.89 -12.11
C VAL A 473 16.90 14.72 -11.99
N MET A 474 17.87 14.26 -11.20
CA MET A 474 19.14 14.95 -10.95
C MET A 474 20.28 14.47 -11.85
N GLY A 475 20.26 13.18 -12.20
CA GLY A 475 21.31 12.43 -12.88
C GLY A 475 21.32 12.58 -14.39
N ASP A 476 20.31 13.23 -14.96
CA ASP A 476 20.26 13.58 -16.38
C ASP A 476 20.00 15.09 -16.57
N PRO A 477 20.99 15.94 -16.29
CA PRO A 477 20.85 17.38 -16.38
C PRO A 477 20.57 17.88 -17.81
N GLU A 478 20.93 17.10 -18.84
CA GLU A 478 20.71 17.48 -20.24
C GLU A 478 19.27 17.25 -20.70
N ASN A 479 18.53 16.34 -20.08
CA ASN A 479 17.12 16.08 -20.41
C ASN A 479 16.14 16.50 -19.30
N THR A 480 16.64 17.02 -18.18
CA THR A 480 15.80 17.56 -17.11
C THR A 480 15.48 19.02 -17.37
N ASP A 481 14.19 19.33 -17.62
CA ASP A 481 13.71 20.68 -17.94
C ASP A 481 14.18 21.76 -16.95
N TYR A 482 14.14 21.47 -15.65
CA TYR A 482 14.63 22.40 -14.64
C TYR A 482 16.15 22.65 -14.76
N LEU A 483 16.95 21.61 -14.92
CA LEU A 483 18.41 21.74 -15.03
C LEU A 483 18.85 22.38 -16.37
N GLN A 484 17.96 22.41 -17.37
CA GLN A 484 18.13 23.14 -18.63
C GLN A 484 17.71 24.62 -18.57
N GLY A 485 17.36 25.14 -17.39
CA GLY A 485 16.99 26.54 -17.17
C GLY A 485 15.51 26.78 -16.92
N GLY A 486 14.75 25.72 -16.59
CA GLY A 486 13.44 25.85 -15.94
C GLY A 486 13.55 26.43 -14.51
N GLU A 487 12.41 26.66 -13.86
CA GLU A 487 12.33 27.18 -12.49
C GLU A 487 11.67 26.14 -11.57
N CYS A 488 12.22 25.93 -10.37
CA CYS A 488 11.72 25.02 -9.35
C CYS A 488 11.85 25.74 -8.02
N ARG A 489 10.76 26.42 -7.62
CA ARG A 489 10.70 27.27 -6.44
C ARG A 489 11.36 26.63 -5.20
N ARG A 490 11.03 25.36 -4.92
CA ARG A 490 11.52 24.63 -3.74
C ARG A 490 13.02 24.41 -3.81
N TYR A 491 13.52 23.88 -4.92
CA TYR A 491 14.96 23.63 -5.10
C TYR A 491 15.75 24.94 -5.12
N ASP A 492 15.24 25.97 -5.80
CA ASP A 492 15.84 27.31 -5.85
C ASP A 492 15.95 27.94 -4.46
N ALA A 493 14.91 27.79 -3.62
CA ALA A 493 14.92 28.25 -2.22
C ALA A 493 16.01 27.54 -1.42
N LEU A 494 16.00 26.19 -1.41
CA LEU A 494 17.00 25.38 -0.71
C LEU A 494 18.42 25.72 -1.12
N MET A 495 18.69 25.83 -2.43
CA MET A 495 20.01 26.17 -2.93
C MET A 495 20.41 27.61 -2.64
N THR A 496 19.46 28.55 -2.61
CA THR A 496 19.74 29.94 -2.21
C THR A 496 20.19 30.01 -0.76
N ASP A 497 19.48 29.35 0.13
CA ASP A 497 19.80 29.30 1.55
C ASP A 497 21.11 28.57 1.82
N TRP A 498 21.27 27.40 1.21
CA TRP A 498 22.49 26.60 1.32
C TRP A 498 23.71 27.39 0.83
N ASN A 499 23.63 28.09 -0.31
CA ASN A 499 24.72 28.93 -0.80
C ASN A 499 24.98 30.15 0.10
N GLY A 500 23.92 30.74 0.67
CA GLY A 500 24.01 31.88 1.59
C GLY A 500 24.81 31.57 2.85
N CYS A 501 24.77 30.32 3.33
CA CYS A 501 25.51 29.84 4.49
C CYS A 501 26.70 28.91 4.14
N SER A 502 26.92 28.62 2.85
CA SER A 502 27.89 27.63 2.37
C SER A 502 27.72 26.24 3.01
N GLY A 503 26.46 25.83 3.19
CA GLY A 503 26.08 24.56 3.81
C GLY A 503 26.31 24.46 5.32
N ILE A 504 26.71 25.55 5.98
CA ILE A 504 26.93 25.59 7.43
C ILE A 504 25.71 26.18 8.13
N ALA A 505 24.91 25.34 8.78
CA ALA A 505 23.67 25.75 9.42
C ALA A 505 23.39 24.93 10.69
N SER A 506 22.82 25.57 11.70
CA SER A 506 22.23 24.88 12.85
C SER A 506 20.99 24.08 12.46
N ALA A 507 20.50 23.22 13.35
CA ALA A 507 19.26 22.48 13.12
C ALA A 507 18.05 23.41 12.96
N GLU A 508 18.01 24.54 13.69
CA GLU A 508 16.97 25.56 13.58
C GLU A 508 17.02 26.28 12.22
N GLU A 509 18.21 26.67 11.77
CA GLU A 509 18.38 27.27 10.43
C GLU A 509 18.04 26.28 9.33
N THR A 510 18.46 25.02 9.45
CA THR A 510 18.12 23.96 8.49
C THR A 510 16.61 23.75 8.43
N MET A 511 15.90 23.77 9.57
CA MET A 511 14.44 23.72 9.60
C MET A 511 13.80 24.95 8.92
N SER A 512 14.40 26.13 9.06
CA SER A 512 13.94 27.32 8.32
C SER A 512 14.08 27.14 6.81
N PHE A 513 15.16 26.52 6.33
CA PHE A 513 15.33 26.24 4.90
C PHE A 513 14.30 25.24 4.40
N MET A 514 13.98 24.23 5.22
CA MET A 514 12.87 23.32 4.94
C MET A 514 11.52 24.08 4.88
N ALA A 515 11.30 25.05 5.75
CA ALA A 515 10.12 25.91 5.73
C ALA A 515 10.02 26.76 4.46
N ASP A 516 11.13 27.31 3.97
CA ASP A 516 11.16 28.09 2.72
C ASP A 516 10.84 27.21 1.50
N ALA A 517 11.15 25.92 1.58
CA ALA A 517 10.87 24.91 0.56
C ALA A 517 9.54 24.15 0.77
N ALA A 518 8.74 24.49 1.77
CA ALA A 518 7.47 23.83 2.02
C ALA A 518 6.35 24.37 1.11
N ASP A 519 5.39 23.51 0.77
CA ASP A 519 4.16 23.89 0.07
C ASP A 519 2.97 23.87 1.04
N ASP A 520 2.07 24.84 0.87
CA ASP A 520 0.86 25.01 1.68
C ASP A 520 -0.36 24.89 0.76
N GLU A 521 -1.09 23.78 0.86
CA GLU A 521 -2.29 23.53 0.06
C GLU A 521 -3.37 24.60 0.30
N ASN A 522 -3.51 25.11 1.53
CA ASN A 522 -4.48 26.15 1.84
C ASN A 522 -4.15 27.48 1.13
N ALA A 523 -2.86 27.77 0.96
CA ALA A 523 -2.39 28.93 0.22
C ALA A 523 -2.42 28.71 -1.30
N ASN A 524 -2.17 27.48 -1.75
CA ASN A 524 -2.07 27.09 -3.15
C ASN A 524 -2.93 25.84 -3.45
N PRO A 525 -4.26 26.00 -3.60
CA PRO A 525 -5.15 24.87 -3.88
C PRO A 525 -4.74 24.11 -5.15
N GLY A 526 -4.63 22.79 -5.05
CA GLY A 526 -4.21 21.92 -6.16
C GLY A 526 -2.72 21.54 -6.16
N VAL A 527 -1.97 21.89 -5.11
CA VAL A 527 -0.61 21.39 -4.83
C VAL A 527 -0.66 20.51 -3.59
N LEU A 528 0.12 19.43 -3.55
CA LEU A 528 0.29 18.62 -2.34
C LEU A 528 0.93 19.47 -1.22
N GLY A 529 0.33 19.47 -0.03
CA GLY A 529 0.80 20.25 1.11
C GLY A 529 1.91 19.54 1.87
N THR A 530 2.86 20.29 2.46
CA THR A 530 3.89 19.71 3.33
C THR A 530 3.28 19.28 4.67
N GLU A 531 3.10 17.98 4.85
CA GLU A 531 2.53 17.35 6.05
C GLU A 531 3.55 17.29 7.20
N TRP A 532 4.81 17.02 6.89
CA TRP A 532 5.88 17.13 7.89
C TRP A 532 7.22 17.56 7.32
N SER A 533 7.97 18.26 8.18
CA SER A 533 9.35 18.64 7.97
C SER A 533 10.23 18.06 9.08
N CYS A 534 11.25 17.30 8.70
CA CYS A 534 12.21 16.69 9.61
C CYS A 534 13.60 17.30 9.41
N VAL A 535 14.35 17.45 10.50
CA VAL A 535 15.79 17.66 10.52
C VAL A 535 16.43 16.56 11.38
N TYR A 536 17.04 15.60 10.71
CA TYR A 536 17.77 14.49 11.29
C TYR A 536 19.19 14.93 11.65
N ASN A 537 19.55 14.88 12.93
CA ASN A 537 20.93 15.06 13.38
C ASN A 537 21.60 13.68 13.45
N LEU A 538 22.38 13.38 12.42
CA LEU A 538 22.96 12.06 12.18
C LEU A 538 24.00 11.70 13.25
N ASP A 539 24.67 12.68 13.83
CA ASP A 539 25.68 12.49 14.88
C ASP A 539 25.08 12.25 16.27
N ASP A 540 23.97 12.91 16.60
CA ASP A 540 23.36 12.82 17.94
C ASP A 540 22.23 11.79 18.05
N PHE A 541 21.79 11.24 16.91
CA PHE A 541 20.62 10.35 16.80
C PHE A 541 19.37 10.99 17.42
N GLU A 542 19.11 12.23 16.99
CA GLU A 542 17.96 13.07 17.37
C GLU A 542 17.31 13.67 16.10
N VAL A 543 15.98 13.76 16.08
CA VAL A 543 15.21 14.38 14.98
C VAL A 543 14.46 15.57 15.53
N THR A 544 14.52 16.71 14.84
CA THR A 544 13.57 17.81 15.05
C THR A 544 12.49 17.70 13.98
N VAL A 545 11.22 17.68 14.37
CA VAL A 545 10.09 17.57 13.42
C VAL A 545 9.07 18.67 13.64
N CYS A 546 8.54 19.21 12.55
CA CYS A 546 7.37 20.09 12.51
C CYS A 546 6.30 19.40 11.65
N PHE A 547 5.04 19.47 12.08
CA PHE A 547 3.89 18.93 11.35
C PHE A 547 3.04 20.08 10.82
N ASP A 548 2.33 19.87 9.72
CA ASP A 548 1.34 20.78 9.12
C ASP A 548 1.86 22.22 9.01
N ILE A 549 3.08 22.37 8.49
CA ILE A 549 3.80 23.65 8.33
C ILE A 549 3.87 24.53 9.61
N ALA A 550 3.65 23.95 10.79
CA ALA A 550 3.65 24.63 12.08
C ALA A 550 5.07 24.79 12.65
N TYR A 551 5.93 25.54 11.94
CA TYR A 551 7.35 25.72 12.29
C TYR A 551 7.62 26.42 13.63
N ASN A 552 6.59 27.01 14.24
CA ASN A 552 6.66 27.58 15.60
C ASN A 552 6.50 26.52 16.70
N GLU A 553 6.19 25.27 16.36
CA GLU A 553 5.95 24.17 17.29
C GLU A 553 6.83 22.93 16.99
N PRO A 554 8.17 23.05 17.02
CA PRO A 554 9.06 21.91 16.75
C PRO A 554 9.03 20.89 17.89
N TYR A 555 9.02 19.61 17.51
CA TYR A 555 9.13 18.47 18.43
C TYR A 555 10.52 17.84 18.31
N SER A 556 11.17 17.56 19.44
CA SER A 556 12.40 16.77 19.50
C SER A 556 12.06 15.30 19.72
N VAL A 557 12.57 14.45 18.83
CA VAL A 557 12.34 13.01 18.81
C VAL A 557 13.66 12.30 19.05
N THR A 558 13.69 11.50 20.10
CA THR A 558 14.84 10.68 20.50
C THR A 558 14.33 9.28 20.87
N PRO A 559 15.20 8.30 21.15
CA PRO A 559 14.75 7.01 21.67
C PRO A 559 13.85 7.11 22.92
N GLU A 560 14.01 8.16 23.74
CA GLU A 560 13.17 8.39 24.93
C GLU A 560 11.71 8.67 24.58
N THR A 561 11.44 9.28 23.41
CA THR A 561 10.09 9.52 22.87
C THR A 561 9.31 8.21 22.73
N PHE A 562 10.01 7.11 22.41
CA PHE A 562 9.45 5.76 22.27
C PHE A 562 9.50 4.94 23.57
N GLY A 563 9.88 5.56 24.70
CA GLY A 563 10.01 4.91 26.00
C GLY A 563 11.27 4.05 26.14
N ILE A 564 12.30 4.27 25.32
CA ILE A 564 13.62 3.64 25.46
C ILE A 564 14.43 4.44 26.47
N LYS A 565 14.99 3.76 27.47
CA LYS A 565 15.91 4.41 28.42
C LYS A 565 17.34 4.17 27.96
N ARG A 566 18.13 5.24 27.81
CA ARG A 566 19.57 5.17 27.58
C ARG A 566 20.32 4.54 28.76
#